data_AF-A0A0Q0VN10-F1
#
_entry.id   AF-A0A0Q0VN10-F1
#
_cell.length_a   1.000
_cell.length_b   1.000
_cell.length_c   1.000
_cell.angle_alpha   90.00
_cell.angle_beta   90.00
_cell.angle_gamma   90.00
#
_symmetry.space_group_name_H-M   'P 1'
#
loop_
_entity.id
_entity.type
_entity.pdbx_description
1 polymer ?
#
loop_
_entity_poly.entity_id
_entity_poly.type
_entity_poly.pdbx_seq_one_letter_code
_entity_poly.pdbx_strand_id
1 'polypeptide(L)'
;MQDVHRVIEDCGDYTFVIHNHYTGDADTVRVDPDKIALFEDKSSLEGLPDACRFLRFDTAGKGWCMVHLTRPSICREYCCWRLLILDSQGKRAGRVMYQTMFSADNDDLGQLWERMKPALEGLSGTEWDDKVINILTAYGYRVRR
;
A
#
# COMPACT_ATOMS: atom_id res chain seq x y z
N MET A 1 0.33 4.52 -4.53
CA MET A 1 -0.61 3.36 -4.33
C MET A 1 -1.30 2.90 -5.61
N GLN A 2 -1.53 3.72 -6.65
CA GLN A 2 -1.93 3.17 -7.97
C GLN A 2 -0.88 2.18 -8.51
N ASP A 3 0.39 2.38 -8.18
CA ASP A 3 1.48 1.45 -8.55
C ASP A 3 1.43 0.12 -7.80
N VAL A 4 0.71 0.06 -6.66
CA VAL A 4 0.61 -1.17 -5.87
C VAL A 4 -0.39 -2.13 -6.49
N HIS A 5 -1.61 -1.66 -6.78
CA HIS A 5 -2.64 -2.47 -7.45
C HIS A 5 -2.95 -1.86 -8.81
N ARG A 6 -2.33 -2.42 -9.84
CA ARG A 6 -2.52 -1.99 -11.22
C ARG A 6 -3.62 -2.81 -11.86
N VAL A 7 -4.62 -2.16 -12.44
CA VAL A 7 -5.57 -2.85 -13.33
C VAL A 7 -4.83 -3.28 -14.59
N ILE A 8 -4.78 -4.59 -14.84
CA ILE A 8 -4.15 -5.18 -16.03
C ILE A 8 -5.21 -5.62 -17.06
N GLU A 9 -6.46 -5.81 -16.64
CA GLU A 9 -7.58 -6.14 -17.50
C GLU A 9 -8.89 -5.56 -16.96
N ASP A 10 -9.73 -5.04 -17.86
CA ASP A 10 -11.11 -4.65 -17.59
C ASP A 10 -12.02 -5.69 -18.25
N CYS A 11 -12.72 -6.47 -17.43
CA CYS A 11 -13.57 -7.57 -17.88
C CYS A 11 -15.03 -7.12 -18.11
N GLY A 12 -15.33 -5.82 -17.95
CA GLY A 12 -16.69 -5.30 -17.95
C GLY A 12 -17.47 -5.64 -16.67
N ASP A 13 -18.70 -5.16 -16.58
CA ASP A 13 -19.60 -5.37 -15.42
C ASP A 13 -18.91 -5.07 -14.07
N TYR A 14 -18.14 -3.98 -14.04
CA TYR A 14 -17.35 -3.53 -12.90
C TYR A 14 -16.39 -4.59 -12.32
N THR A 15 -15.91 -5.49 -13.17
CA THR A 15 -14.97 -6.56 -12.85
C THR A 15 -13.62 -6.28 -13.49
N PHE A 16 -12.54 -6.42 -12.72
CA PHE A 16 -11.19 -6.07 -13.12
C PHE A 16 -10.22 -7.16 -12.68
N VAL A 17 -9.18 -7.41 -13.49
CA VAL A 17 -8.00 -8.15 -13.02
C VAL A 17 -6.97 -7.13 -12.57
N ILE A 18 -6.50 -7.28 -11.34
CA ILE A 18 -5.53 -6.39 -10.73
C ILE A 18 -4.25 -7.15 -10.42
N HIS A 19 -3.12 -6.55 -10.77
CA HIS A 19 -1.80 -7.04 -10.42
C HIS A 19 -1.27 -6.28 -9.20
N ASN A 20 -0.82 -7.01 -8.19
CA ASN A 20 -0.14 -6.45 -7.03
C ASN A 20 1.37 -6.37 -7.30
N HIS A 21 1.95 -5.17 -7.36
CA HIS A 21 3.38 -4.97 -7.62
C HIS A 21 4.31 -5.51 -6.50
N TYR A 22 3.79 -5.61 -5.28
CA TYR A 22 4.57 -6.09 -4.15
C TYR A 22 4.69 -7.61 -4.12
N THR A 23 3.58 -8.32 -4.30
CA THR A 23 3.55 -9.78 -4.25
C THR A 23 3.78 -10.43 -5.61
N GLY A 24 3.46 -9.72 -6.70
CA GLY A 24 3.43 -10.27 -8.06
C GLY A 24 2.13 -11.02 -8.37
N ASP A 25 1.18 -11.07 -7.44
CA ASP A 25 -0.08 -11.78 -7.60
C ASP A 25 -1.03 -11.03 -8.54
N ALA A 26 -1.89 -11.79 -9.23
CA ALA A 26 -3.01 -11.25 -9.98
C ALA A 26 -4.32 -11.76 -9.38
N ASP A 27 -5.22 -10.83 -9.04
CA ASP A 27 -6.51 -11.12 -8.43
C ASP A 27 -7.65 -10.53 -9.27
N THR A 28 -8.74 -11.27 -9.40
CA THR A 28 -10.00 -10.74 -9.96
C THR A 28 -10.79 -10.04 -8.86
N VAL A 29 -11.07 -8.76 -9.06
CA VAL A 29 -11.88 -7.94 -8.17
C VAL A 29 -13.13 -7.44 -8.87
N ARG A 30 -14.20 -7.25 -8.11
CA ARG A 30 -15.47 -6.69 -8.57
C ARG A 30 -15.88 -5.57 -7.63
N VAL A 31 -16.31 -4.45 -8.19
CA VAL A 31 -16.91 -3.36 -7.40
C VAL A 31 -18.14 -3.90 -6.70
N ASP A 32 -18.21 -3.67 -5.39
CA ASP A 32 -19.34 -4.08 -4.58
C ASP A 32 -20.62 -3.42 -5.15
N PRO A 33 -21.70 -4.18 -5.40
CA PRO A 33 -22.88 -3.66 -6.10
C PRO A 33 -23.50 -2.41 -5.46
N ASP A 34 -23.40 -2.28 -4.14
CA ASP A 34 -23.91 -1.15 -3.36
C ASP A 34 -23.06 0.13 -3.48
N LYS A 35 -21.89 0.05 -4.13
CA LYS A 35 -20.90 1.14 -4.21
C LYS A 35 -20.63 1.62 -5.63
N ILE A 36 -21.33 1.08 -6.64
CA ILE A 36 -21.12 1.42 -8.05
C ILE A 36 -21.25 2.93 -8.30
N ALA A 37 -22.32 3.57 -7.81
CA ALA A 37 -22.53 5.00 -7.99
C ALA A 37 -21.39 5.84 -7.39
N LEU A 38 -20.85 5.43 -6.23
CA LEU A 38 -19.72 6.10 -5.59
C LEU A 38 -18.40 5.83 -6.33
N PHE A 39 -18.25 4.66 -6.94
CA PHE A 39 -17.08 4.33 -7.76
C PHE A 39 -17.03 5.16 -9.05
N GLU A 40 -18.18 5.42 -9.67
CA GLU A 40 -18.27 6.26 -10.88
C GLU A 40 -17.90 7.73 -10.62
N ASP A 41 -18.13 8.22 -9.40
CA ASP A 41 -17.67 9.54 -8.97
C ASP A 41 -16.14 9.56 -8.75
N LYS A 42 -15.43 10.18 -9.69
CA LYS A 42 -13.97 10.32 -9.64
C LYS A 42 -13.49 11.56 -8.88
N SER A 43 -14.40 12.48 -8.51
CA SER A 43 -14.04 13.75 -7.85
C SER A 43 -13.37 13.53 -6.49
N SER A 44 -13.76 12.46 -5.78
CA SER A 44 -13.18 12.10 -4.47
C SER A 44 -11.70 11.72 -4.51
N LEU A 45 -11.11 11.53 -5.69
CA LEU A 45 -9.67 11.28 -5.87
C LEU A 45 -8.92 12.50 -6.42
N GLU A 46 -9.59 13.62 -6.68
CA GLU A 46 -8.92 14.85 -7.09
C GLU A 46 -7.92 15.29 -6.01
N GLY A 47 -6.67 15.54 -6.40
CA GLY A 47 -5.57 15.86 -5.47
C GLY A 47 -4.92 14.65 -4.79
N LEU A 48 -5.37 13.42 -5.06
CA LEU A 48 -4.79 12.18 -4.55
C LEU A 48 -4.34 11.24 -5.68
N PRO A 49 -3.41 11.67 -6.57
CA PRO A 49 -3.04 10.91 -7.76
C PRO A 49 -2.49 9.52 -7.42
N ASP A 50 -1.84 9.39 -6.25
CA ASP A 50 -1.25 8.13 -5.82
C ASP A 50 -2.23 7.21 -5.11
N ALA A 51 -3.46 7.61 -4.81
CA ALA A 51 -4.41 6.78 -4.07
C ALA A 51 -4.79 5.50 -4.84
N CYS A 52 -5.19 4.45 -4.11
CA CYS A 52 -5.74 3.25 -4.74
C CYS A 52 -6.95 3.60 -5.61
N ARG A 53 -6.99 3.09 -6.85
CA ARG A 53 -8.11 3.36 -7.79
C ARG A 53 -9.47 2.91 -7.26
N PHE A 54 -9.49 1.95 -6.34
CA PHE A 54 -10.72 1.46 -5.71
C PHE A 54 -11.01 2.14 -4.36
N LEU A 55 -10.28 3.19 -3.97
CA LEU A 55 -10.62 4.02 -2.82
C LEU A 55 -11.56 5.15 -3.27
N ARG A 56 -12.63 5.40 -2.52
CA ARG A 56 -13.49 6.58 -2.66
C ARG A 56 -13.78 7.19 -1.30
N PHE A 57 -14.12 8.47 -1.30
CA PHE A 57 -14.58 9.16 -0.09
C PHE A 57 -16.03 9.58 -0.27
N ASP A 58 -16.84 9.40 0.77
CA ASP A 58 -18.20 9.97 0.79
C ASP A 58 -18.17 11.47 1.15
N THR A 59 -19.34 12.10 1.14
CA THR A 59 -19.49 13.54 1.46
C THR A 59 -19.11 13.90 2.90
N ALA A 60 -19.07 12.91 3.81
CA ALA A 60 -18.60 13.08 5.18
C ALA A 60 -17.08 12.87 5.30
N GLY A 61 -16.38 12.58 4.19
CA GLY A 61 -14.94 12.34 4.15
C GLY A 61 -14.54 10.93 4.60
N LYS A 62 -15.49 10.00 4.77
CA LYS A 62 -15.18 8.62 5.13
C LYS A 62 -14.70 7.85 3.89
N GLY A 63 -13.57 7.16 4.03
CA GLY A 63 -12.98 6.34 2.98
C GLY A 63 -13.64 4.97 2.85
N TRP A 64 -13.88 4.54 1.62
CA TRP A 64 -14.52 3.28 1.26
C TRP A 64 -13.69 2.52 0.23
N CYS A 65 -13.50 1.22 0.46
CA CYS A 65 -12.95 0.32 -0.55
C CYS A 65 -14.09 -0.16 -1.44
N MET A 66 -14.02 0.13 -2.73
CA MET A 66 -15.05 -0.18 -3.71
C MET A 66 -15.11 -1.66 -4.05
N VAL A 67 -14.02 -2.40 -3.84
CA VAL A 67 -13.94 -3.86 -4.07
C VAL A 67 -13.86 -4.63 -2.76
N HIS A 68 -14.46 -4.14 -1.68
CA HIS A 68 -14.19 -4.64 -0.34
C HIS A 68 -14.44 -6.15 -0.22
N LEU A 69 -15.52 -6.67 -0.83
CA LEU A 69 -15.87 -8.09 -0.75
C LEU A 69 -14.85 -8.99 -1.45
N THR A 70 -14.37 -8.54 -2.62
CA THR A 70 -13.47 -9.31 -3.49
C THR A 70 -12.00 -8.90 -3.33
N ARG A 71 -11.68 -7.98 -2.41
CA ARG A 71 -10.34 -7.41 -2.27
C ARG A 71 -9.28 -8.51 -2.08
N PRO A 72 -8.07 -8.33 -2.64
CA PRO A 72 -6.96 -9.24 -2.45
C PRO A 72 -6.68 -9.57 -0.99
N SER A 73 -6.12 -10.76 -0.73
CA SER A 73 -5.70 -11.18 0.61
C SER A 73 -4.84 -10.11 1.32
N ILE A 74 -3.86 -9.55 0.62
CA ILE A 74 -3.00 -8.47 1.11
C ILE A 74 -3.79 -7.21 1.54
N CYS A 75 -4.91 -6.90 0.87
CA CYS A 75 -5.82 -5.82 1.26
C CYS A 75 -6.70 -6.19 2.46
N ARG A 76 -7.00 -7.48 2.68
CA ARG A 76 -7.76 -7.97 3.85
C ARG A 76 -6.96 -7.86 5.13
N GLU A 77 -5.65 -7.95 5.04
CA GLU A 77 -4.72 -7.74 6.16
C GLU A 77 -4.68 -6.26 6.62
N TYR A 78 -5.48 -5.36 6.02
CA TYR A 78 -5.52 -3.91 6.32
C TYR A 78 -4.18 -3.19 6.11
N CYS A 79 -3.33 -3.70 5.23
CA CYS A 79 -1.98 -3.19 5.05
C CYS A 79 -1.78 -2.57 3.66
N CYS A 80 -2.08 -1.27 3.49
CA CYS A 80 -1.50 -0.55 2.35
C CYS A 80 -0.03 -0.28 2.67
N TRP A 81 0.87 -1.10 2.13
CA TRP A 81 2.31 -0.93 2.35
C TRP A 81 2.77 0.34 1.64
N ARG A 82 3.23 1.31 2.42
CA ARG A 82 3.97 2.48 1.94
C ARG A 82 5.40 2.10 1.62
N LEU A 83 6.01 1.23 2.44
CA LEU A 83 7.29 0.61 2.18
C LEU A 83 7.19 -0.89 2.49
N LEU A 84 7.56 -1.74 1.54
CA LEU A 84 7.76 -3.16 1.76
C LEU A 84 9.25 -3.42 1.98
N ILE A 85 9.60 -4.06 3.09
CA ILE A 85 10.98 -4.37 3.46
C ILE A 85 11.18 -5.87 3.27
N LEU A 86 12.12 -6.23 2.41
CA LEU A 86 12.53 -7.60 2.11
C LEU A 86 13.93 -7.85 2.65
N ASP A 87 14.20 -9.07 3.08
CA ASP A 87 15.54 -9.54 3.40
C ASP A 87 16.39 -9.75 2.14
N SER A 88 17.64 -10.17 2.33
CA SER A 88 18.60 -10.44 1.25
C SER A 88 18.17 -11.56 0.30
N GLN A 89 17.28 -12.46 0.75
CA GLN A 89 16.71 -13.56 -0.04
C GLN A 89 15.40 -13.16 -0.74
N GLY A 90 14.92 -11.93 -0.53
CA GLY A 90 13.67 -11.44 -1.11
C GLY A 90 12.42 -11.84 -0.34
N LYS A 91 12.55 -12.43 0.85
CA LYS A 91 11.41 -12.73 1.73
C LYS A 91 11.04 -11.48 2.53
N ARG A 92 9.75 -11.33 2.84
CA ARG A 92 9.24 -10.20 3.65
C ARG A 92 9.89 -10.21 5.04
N ALA A 93 10.53 -9.09 5.38
CA ALA A 93 11.14 -8.84 6.68
C ALA A 93 10.33 -7.82 7.50
N GLY A 94 9.59 -6.93 6.85
CA GLY A 94 8.71 -5.98 7.52
C GLY A 94 8.03 -5.03 6.55
N ARG A 95 7.34 -4.04 7.09
CA ARG A 95 6.57 -3.06 6.32
C ARG A 95 6.39 -1.74 7.07
N VAL A 96 6.29 -0.66 6.31
CA VAL A 96 5.75 0.62 6.77
C VAL A 96 4.38 0.80 6.14
N MET A 97 3.42 1.18 6.96
CA MET A 97 2.04 1.46 6.64
C MET A 97 1.71 2.90 7.05
N TYR A 98 0.70 3.50 6.42
CA TYR A 98 0.30 4.89 6.68
C TYR A 98 1.49 5.86 6.61
N GLN A 99 1.55 6.86 7.51
CA GLN A 99 2.62 7.85 7.50
C GLN A 99 3.96 7.26 7.97
N THR A 100 3.99 6.58 9.11
CA THR A 100 5.23 6.06 9.73
C THR A 100 5.02 4.76 10.51
N MET A 101 3.83 4.14 10.43
CA MET A 101 3.49 2.96 11.22
C MET A 101 4.29 1.76 10.73
N PHE A 102 5.18 1.24 11.56
CA PHE A 102 6.07 0.15 11.20
C PHE A 102 5.63 -1.18 11.83
N SER A 103 5.80 -2.27 11.09
CA SER A 103 5.62 -3.63 11.56
C SER A 103 6.78 -4.50 11.06
N ALA A 104 7.54 -5.07 11.99
CA ALA A 104 8.55 -6.07 11.69
C ALA A 104 7.93 -7.47 11.65
N ASP A 105 8.45 -8.32 10.78
CA ASP A 105 8.14 -9.75 10.74
C ASP A 105 9.25 -10.59 11.40
N ASN A 106 10.35 -9.96 11.83
CA ASN A 106 11.44 -10.57 12.59
C ASN A 106 12.07 -9.59 13.60
N ASP A 107 12.74 -10.15 14.61
CA ASP A 107 13.30 -9.38 15.72
C ASP A 107 14.48 -8.49 15.28
N ASP A 108 15.29 -8.94 14.32
CA ASP A 108 16.47 -8.22 13.85
C ASP A 108 16.09 -6.88 13.20
N LEU A 109 15.07 -6.89 12.34
CA LEU A 109 14.54 -5.67 11.73
C LEU A 109 13.86 -4.79 12.79
N GLY A 110 13.17 -5.38 13.77
CA GLY A 110 12.61 -4.65 14.91
C GLY A 110 13.67 -3.86 15.67
N GLN A 111 14.79 -4.50 16.02
CA GLN A 111 15.91 -3.84 16.71
C GLN A 111 16.62 -2.80 15.86
N LEU A 112 16.74 -3.02 14.54
CA LEU A 112 17.26 -2.00 13.63
C LEU A 112 16.34 -0.78 13.57
N TRP A 113 15.03 -1.01 13.49
CA TRP A 113 14.04 0.06 13.45
C TRP A 113 14.11 0.95 14.70
N GLU A 114 14.22 0.35 15.88
CA GLU A 114 14.36 1.10 17.12
C GLU A 114 15.60 2.01 17.14
N ARG A 115 16.72 1.52 16.58
CA ARG A 115 17.96 2.30 16.46
C ARG A 115 17.88 3.44 15.45
N MET A 116 17.07 3.31 14.41
CA MET A 116 16.96 4.33 13.36
C MET A 116 15.96 5.45 13.69
N LYS A 117 15.01 5.23 14.61
CA LYS A 117 13.96 6.22 14.95
C LYS A 117 14.51 7.64 15.21
N PRO A 118 15.59 7.85 15.99
CA PRO A 118 16.13 9.19 16.22
C PRO A 118 16.59 9.91 14.93
N ALA A 119 17.05 9.16 13.93
CA ALA A 119 17.48 9.72 12.65
C ALA A 119 16.33 10.05 11.69
N LEU A 120 15.09 9.68 12.05
CA LEU A 120 13.87 9.95 11.31
C LEU A 120 13.03 11.08 11.93
N GLU A 121 13.38 11.55 13.12
CA GLU A 121 12.66 12.62 13.80
C GLU A 121 12.67 13.91 12.97
N GLY A 122 11.51 14.56 12.88
CA GLY A 122 11.34 15.80 12.13
C GLY A 122 11.22 15.64 10.61
N LEU A 123 11.45 14.44 10.05
CA LEU A 123 11.28 14.16 8.63
C LEU A 123 9.83 13.76 8.32
N SER A 124 9.35 14.08 7.11
CA SER A 124 8.02 13.66 6.63
C SER A 124 8.01 13.41 5.12
N GLY A 125 6.91 12.87 4.60
CA GLY A 125 6.74 12.67 3.16
C GLY A 125 7.88 11.89 2.50
N THR A 126 8.33 12.33 1.33
CA THR A 126 9.39 11.68 0.55
C THR A 126 10.75 11.70 1.23
N GLU A 127 11.09 12.76 1.96
CA GLU A 127 12.38 12.86 2.66
C GLU A 127 12.50 11.77 3.75
N TRP A 128 11.39 11.47 4.42
CA TRP A 128 11.32 10.37 5.38
C TRP A 128 11.47 9.01 4.68
N ASP A 129 10.77 8.81 3.55
CA ASP A 129 10.86 7.56 2.77
C ASP A 129 12.29 7.28 2.34
N ASP A 130 12.94 8.28 1.74
CA ASP A 130 14.30 8.15 1.21
C ASP A 130 15.30 7.86 2.34
N LYS A 131 15.12 8.50 3.51
CA LYS A 131 15.98 8.22 4.68
C LYS A 131 15.82 6.79 5.18
N VAL A 132 14.59 6.29 5.27
CA VAL A 132 14.30 4.90 5.66
C VAL A 132 14.91 3.91 4.67
N ILE A 133 14.67 4.12 3.36
CA ILE A 133 15.19 3.28 2.29
C ILE A 133 16.72 3.23 2.35
N ASN A 134 17.38 4.38 2.48
CA ASN A 134 18.84 4.47 2.52
C ASN A 134 19.44 3.71 3.71
N ILE A 135 18.87 3.87 4.91
CA ILE A 135 19.34 3.15 6.10
C ILE A 135 19.13 1.65 5.91
N LEU A 136 17.92 1.21 5.58
CA LEU A 136 17.62 -0.21 5.44
C LEU A 136 18.47 -0.89 4.35
N THR A 137 18.70 -0.21 3.23
CA THR A 137 19.55 -0.71 2.14
C THR A 137 21.01 -0.84 2.58
N ALA A 138 21.53 0.08 3.40
CA ALA A 138 22.88 -0.01 3.96
C ALA A 138 23.06 -1.21 4.90
N TYR A 139 21.97 -1.70 5.50
CA TYR A 139 21.94 -2.91 6.33
C TYR A 139 21.59 -4.19 5.55
N GLY A 140 21.52 -4.12 4.21
CA GLY A 140 21.32 -5.29 3.35
C GLY A 140 19.87 -5.67 3.08
N TYR A 141 18.90 -4.87 3.53
CA TYR A 141 17.50 -5.04 3.16
C TYR A 141 17.21 -4.47 1.77
N ARG A 142 16.18 -4.98 1.11
CA ARG A 142 15.65 -4.39 -0.11
C ARG A 142 14.31 -3.75 0.20
N VAL A 143 14.14 -2.47 -0.15
CA VAL A 143 12.89 -1.75 0.11
C VAL A 143 12.19 -1.46 -1.21
N ARG A 144 10.90 -1.81 -1.29
CA ARG A 144 10.02 -1.43 -2.41
C ARG A 144 9.08 -0.32 -1.93
N ARG A 145 9.01 0.77 -2.68
CA ARG A 145 8.10 1.91 -2.49
C ARG A 145 6.92 1.79 -3.44
#